data_AF-A0A925IAV3-F1
#
_entry.id   AF-A0A925IAV3-F1
#
_cell.length_a   1.000
_cell.length_b   1.000
_cell.length_c   1.000
_cell.angle_alpha   90.00
_cell.angle_beta   90.00
_cell.angle_gamma   90.00
#
_symmetry.space_group_name_H-M   'P 1'
#
loop_
_entity.id
_entity.type
_entity.pdbx_description
1 polymer ?
#
loop_
_entity_poly.entity_id
_entity_poly.type
_entity_poly.pdbx_seq_one_letter_code
_entity_poly.pdbx_strand_id
1 'polypeptide(L)'
;MKTIIKNILPALIVAGSLNAQVLDGVYGGEKNPSATFEASGKLYVEEMGGYKRPHQQDYIRQANVSWEKRVWRTIDLREKLNQPLMFPLYPTQNRISLLDLIKKGIESGEITIFSDDEFKAPLTKEQALARFYRRITIDSIDSVGTRLGQREVIEE
;
A
#
# COMPACT_ATOMS: atom_id res chain seq x y z
N MET A 1 -57.34 -32.24 2.58
CA MET A 1 -58.66 -31.63 2.27
C MET A 1 -58.43 -30.17 1.90
N LYS A 2 -58.89 -29.78 0.70
CA LYS A 2 -59.18 -28.41 0.19
C LYS A 2 -58.03 -27.38 0.19
N THR A 3 -57.36 -27.10 -0.95
CA THR A 3 -57.71 -26.14 -2.05
C THR A 3 -57.63 -24.66 -1.61
N ILE A 4 -57.07 -23.65 -2.30
CA ILE A 4 -56.76 -23.40 -3.73
C ILE A 4 -55.92 -22.09 -3.84
N ILE A 5 -54.86 -22.13 -4.67
CA ILE A 5 -54.41 -21.20 -5.74
C ILE A 5 -54.76 -19.70 -5.67
N LYS A 6 -53.74 -18.83 -5.77
CA LYS A 6 -53.49 -17.82 -6.84
C LYS A 6 -52.58 -16.68 -6.33
N ASN A 7 -51.35 -16.56 -6.87
CA ASN A 7 -51.05 -15.37 -7.67
C ASN A 7 -49.74 -15.52 -8.47
N ILE A 8 -49.95 -15.32 -9.76
CA ILE A 8 -49.02 -15.30 -10.88
C ILE A 8 -48.33 -13.92 -10.90
N LEU A 9 -47.04 -13.89 -11.22
CA LEU A 9 -46.26 -12.68 -11.49
C LEU A 9 -46.92 -11.78 -12.55
N PRO A 10 -46.62 -10.46 -12.53
CA PRO A 10 -45.76 -9.99 -13.60
C PRO A 10 -44.67 -9.02 -13.13
N ALA A 11 -43.54 -9.10 -13.82
CA ALA A 11 -42.46 -8.14 -13.81
C ALA A 11 -42.98 -6.70 -14.04
N LEU A 12 -42.54 -5.76 -13.21
CA LEU A 12 -42.49 -4.34 -13.56
C LEU A 12 -41.06 -3.86 -13.45
N ILE A 13 -40.54 -3.53 -14.62
CA ILE A 13 -39.23 -2.98 -14.93
C ILE A 13 -39.13 -1.60 -14.27
N VAL A 14 -38.29 -1.46 -13.25
CA VAL A 14 -37.72 -0.15 -12.89
C VAL A 14 -36.55 0.07 -13.83
N ALA A 15 -36.80 0.86 -14.87
CA ALA A 15 -35.80 1.45 -15.74
C ALA A 15 -34.94 2.43 -14.93
N GLY A 16 -33.62 2.27 -15.02
CA GLY A 16 -32.64 3.12 -14.35
C GLY A 16 -31.25 2.50 -14.47
N SER A 17 -30.79 2.39 -15.73
CA SER A 17 -29.44 2.03 -16.19
C SER A 17 -28.37 1.69 -15.14
N LEU A 18 -28.02 0.41 -15.03
CA LEU A 18 -26.68 -0.03 -14.62
C LEU A 18 -26.03 -0.83 -15.76
N ASN A 19 -26.12 -0.32 -16.99
CA ASN A 19 -25.11 -0.65 -18.00
C ASN A 19 -23.94 0.30 -17.79
N ALA A 20 -23.14 0.06 -16.76
CA ALA A 20 -21.80 0.64 -16.65
C ALA A 20 -20.80 -0.41 -17.09
N GLN A 21 -20.88 -0.85 -18.35
CA GLN A 21 -19.79 -1.53 -19.04
C GLN A 21 -19.81 -1.16 -20.52
N VAL A 22 -19.08 -0.10 -20.87
CA VAL A 22 -18.17 -0.16 -22.02
C VAL A 22 -16.84 0.41 -21.54
N LEU A 23 -15.82 -0.44 -21.62
CA LEU A 23 -14.42 -0.11 -21.44
C LEU A 23 -13.98 0.67 -22.68
N ASP A 24 -14.23 1.98 -22.71
CA ASP A 24 -13.81 2.83 -23.82
C ASP A 24 -12.34 3.21 -23.68
N GLY A 25 -11.53 2.58 -24.54
CA GLY A 25 -10.41 3.23 -25.22
C GLY A 25 -9.42 4.02 -24.36
N VAL A 26 -8.49 3.29 -23.78
CA VAL A 26 -7.04 3.51 -23.97
C VAL A 26 -6.73 4.53 -25.07
N TYR A 27 -6.19 5.69 -24.69
CA TYR A 27 -5.65 6.75 -25.55
C TYR A 27 -6.57 7.31 -26.65
N GLY A 28 -7.39 8.30 -26.28
CA GLY A 28 -7.69 9.47 -27.11
C GLY A 28 -8.42 9.24 -28.43
N GLY A 29 -9.67 9.71 -28.48
CA GLY A 29 -10.24 10.21 -29.72
C GLY A 29 -11.70 9.90 -29.92
N GLU A 30 -12.59 10.70 -29.33
CA GLU A 30 -13.81 11.13 -30.02
C GLU A 30 -13.95 12.64 -29.82
N LYS A 31 -13.70 13.39 -30.89
CA LYS A 31 -14.13 14.80 -30.97
C LYS A 31 -15.64 14.74 -31.07
N ASN A 32 -16.37 15.14 -30.03
CA ASN A 32 -17.82 15.32 -30.15
C ASN A 32 -18.08 16.61 -30.97
N PRO A 33 -18.63 16.56 -32.21
CA PRO A 33 -19.08 17.76 -32.89
C PRO A 33 -20.52 18.10 -32.46
N SER A 34 -20.75 18.14 -31.15
CA SER A 34 -22.04 18.51 -30.58
C SER A 34 -21.84 19.40 -29.37
N ALA A 35 -20.92 20.36 -29.47
CA ALA A 35 -21.04 21.57 -28.67
C ALA A 35 -22.21 22.36 -29.27
N THR A 36 -23.36 22.32 -28.60
CA THR A 36 -24.46 23.24 -28.85
C THR A 36 -23.88 24.65 -28.90
N PHE A 37 -23.95 25.27 -30.07
CA PHE A 37 -23.33 26.56 -30.37
C PHE A 37 -24.06 27.66 -29.59
N GLU A 38 -23.62 27.94 -28.37
CA GLU A 38 -23.95 29.20 -27.71
C GLU A 38 -23.01 30.30 -28.21
N ALA A 39 -23.66 31.38 -28.65
CA ALA A 39 -23.10 32.52 -29.36
C ALA A 39 -22.02 33.26 -28.55
N SER A 40 -20.80 32.74 -28.59
CA SER A 40 -19.59 33.50 -28.28
C SER A 40 -18.77 33.62 -29.56
N GLY A 41 -18.73 34.83 -30.12
CA GLY A 41 -18.08 35.16 -31.39
C GLY A 41 -16.56 35.02 -31.36
N LYS A 42 -16.05 33.80 -31.19
CA LYS A 42 -14.64 33.45 -31.35
C LYS A 42 -14.53 32.38 -32.42
N LEU A 43 -13.84 32.69 -33.52
CA LEU A 43 -13.56 31.79 -34.64
C LEU A 43 -12.44 30.77 -34.34
N TYR A 44 -11.85 30.85 -33.14
CA TYR A 44 -10.75 29.99 -32.69
C TYR A 44 -10.84 29.80 -31.18
N VAL A 45 -10.47 28.59 -30.73
CA VAL A 45 -10.28 28.27 -29.33
C VAL A 45 -8.86 28.70 -28.97
N GLU A 46 -8.73 29.64 -28.03
CA GLU A 46 -7.43 30.05 -27.50
C GLU A 46 -6.90 28.94 -26.59
N GLU A 47 -5.92 28.18 -27.08
CA GLU A 47 -5.23 27.18 -26.27
C GLU A 47 -4.34 27.90 -25.24
N MET A 48 -4.90 28.17 -24.05
CA MET A 48 -4.08 28.52 -22.88
C MET A 48 -3.04 27.42 -22.69
N GLY A 49 -1.75 27.78 -22.82
CA GLY A 49 -0.58 26.91 -22.81
C GLY A 49 -0.78 25.63 -22.01
N GLY A 50 -1.26 24.60 -22.70
CA GLY A 50 -1.68 23.36 -22.07
C GLY A 50 -0.49 22.66 -21.45
N TYR A 51 -0.68 22.10 -20.25
CA TYR A 51 0.26 21.18 -19.64
C TYR A 51 0.63 20.11 -20.66
N LYS A 52 1.85 20.17 -21.21
CA LYS A 52 2.36 19.12 -22.07
C LYS A 52 2.34 17.85 -21.24
N ARG A 53 1.50 16.89 -21.65
CA ARG A 53 1.44 15.59 -20.99
C ARG A 53 2.86 15.01 -21.04
N PRO A 54 3.40 14.50 -19.92
CA PRO A 54 4.70 13.87 -19.94
C PRO A 54 4.67 12.76 -21.00
N HIS A 55 5.68 12.75 -21.87
CA HIS A 55 5.81 11.74 -22.89
C HIS A 55 5.88 10.37 -22.22
N GLN A 56 5.05 9.43 -22.69
CA GLN A 56 5.04 8.08 -22.16
C GLN A 56 6.37 7.44 -22.48
N GLN A 57 7.06 6.94 -21.46
CA GLN A 57 8.34 6.29 -21.66
C GLN A 57 8.15 4.98 -22.42
N ASP A 58 8.95 4.78 -23.46
CA ASP A 58 8.99 3.52 -24.19
C ASP A 58 9.52 2.38 -23.31
N TYR A 59 9.11 1.15 -23.63
CA TYR A 59 9.67 -0.04 -22.99
C TYR A 59 11.17 -0.15 -23.29
N ILE A 60 11.99 -0.07 -22.24
CA ILE A 60 13.43 -0.28 -22.33
C ILE A 60 13.69 -1.79 -22.32
N ARG A 61 14.26 -2.32 -23.41
CA ARG A 61 14.77 -3.71 -23.42
C ARG A 61 15.90 -3.87 -22.40
N GLN A 62 16.06 -5.05 -21.80
CA GLN A 62 17.14 -5.33 -20.85
C GLN A 62 18.54 -4.94 -21.39
N ALA A 63 18.80 -5.17 -22.68
CA ALA A 63 20.06 -4.80 -23.33
C ALA A 63 20.30 -3.28 -23.50
N ASN A 64 19.32 -2.43 -23.20
CA ASN A 64 19.42 -0.97 -23.20
C ASN A 64 19.56 -0.39 -21.79
N VAL A 65 19.58 -1.22 -20.76
CA VAL A 65 19.80 -0.77 -19.38
C VAL A 65 21.28 -0.44 -19.23
N SER A 66 21.60 0.85 -19.07
CA SER A 66 22.97 1.32 -19.00
C SER A 66 23.72 0.81 -17.75
N TRP A 67 23.01 0.66 -16.63
CA TRP A 67 23.54 0.08 -15.39
C TRP A 67 22.39 -0.34 -14.45
N GLU A 68 22.61 -1.41 -13.68
CA GLU A 68 21.76 -1.82 -12.56
C GLU A 68 22.66 -2.05 -11.34
N LYS A 69 22.23 -1.58 -10.16
CA LYS A 69 22.95 -1.83 -8.90
C LYS A 69 21.98 -2.35 -7.84
N ARG A 70 22.30 -3.52 -7.29
CA ARG A 70 21.69 -4.01 -6.05
C ARG A 70 22.59 -3.66 -4.87
N VAL A 71 22.02 -3.07 -3.82
CA VAL A 71 22.76 -2.67 -2.62
C VAL A 71 22.19 -3.39 -1.40
N TRP A 72 23.03 -4.18 -0.75
CA TRP A 72 22.78 -4.74 0.58
C TRP A 72 23.37 -3.79 1.62
N ARG A 73 22.59 -3.40 2.62
CA ARG A 73 23.05 -2.52 3.69
C ARG A 73 22.32 -2.82 4.98
N THR A 74 23.08 -2.90 6.07
CA THR A 74 22.55 -2.79 7.42
C THR A 74 22.49 -1.30 7.76
N ILE A 75 21.33 -0.81 8.18
CA ILE A 75 21.10 0.60 8.50
C ILE A 75 20.97 0.71 10.02
N ASP A 76 21.86 1.47 10.66
CA ASP A 76 21.70 1.83 12.08
C ASP A 76 20.78 3.06 12.21
N LEU A 77 19.62 2.86 12.80
CA LEU A 77 18.60 3.91 12.95
C LEU A 77 18.94 4.93 14.04
N ARG A 78 19.98 4.67 14.85
CA ARG A 78 20.43 5.59 15.90
C ARG A 78 21.20 6.78 15.33
N GLU A 79 21.67 6.68 14.09
CA GLU A 79 22.37 7.76 13.40
C GLU A 79 21.43 8.90 13.02
N LYS A 80 21.95 10.14 13.02
CA LYS A 80 21.16 11.35 12.69
C LYS A 80 20.59 11.32 11.26
N LEU A 81 21.33 10.75 10.32
CA LEU A 81 20.91 10.67 8.91
C LEU A 81 19.70 9.76 8.72
N ASN A 82 19.54 8.74 9.58
CA ASN A 82 18.52 7.71 9.45
C ASN A 82 17.26 7.99 10.30
N GLN A 83 17.25 9.09 11.06
CA GLN A 83 16.11 9.52 11.88
C GLN A 83 14.77 9.61 11.11
N PRO A 84 14.72 10.03 9.83
CA PRO A 84 13.47 10.05 9.06
C PRO A 84 12.84 8.66 8.86
N LEU A 85 13.61 7.57 8.99
CA LEU A 85 13.11 6.21 8.85
C LEU A 85 12.40 5.72 10.13
N MET A 86 12.76 6.29 11.28
CA MET A 86 12.31 5.85 12.60
C MET A 86 11.17 6.71 13.14
N PHE A 87 11.10 8.00 12.79
CA PHE A 87 10.04 8.89 13.26
C PHE A 87 8.83 8.95 12.32
N PRO A 88 7.61 9.19 12.86
CA PRO A 88 7.29 9.39 14.27
C PRO A 88 7.25 8.08 15.08
N LEU A 89 7.57 8.13 16.38
CA LEU A 89 7.51 6.96 17.28
C LEU A 89 6.09 6.43 17.49
N TYR A 90 5.10 7.32 17.33
CA TYR A 90 3.70 6.95 17.38
C TYR A 90 3.05 7.41 16.08
N PRO A 91 2.31 6.53 15.39
CA PRO A 91 1.64 6.89 14.15
C PRO A 91 0.68 8.03 14.42
N THR A 92 0.88 9.13 13.70
CA THR A 92 0.00 10.30 13.72
C THR A 92 -0.86 10.27 12.45
N GLN A 93 -2.02 10.94 12.45
CA GLN A 93 -3.03 10.91 11.37
C GLN A 93 -2.48 10.67 9.94
N ASN A 94 -1.54 11.49 9.48
CA ASN A 94 -0.96 11.39 8.13
C ASN A 94 0.54 11.04 8.11
N ARG A 95 1.12 10.59 9.22
CA ARG A 95 2.56 10.25 9.29
C ARG A 95 2.78 8.93 10.02
N ILE A 96 3.42 8.01 9.31
CA ILE A 96 3.82 6.69 9.78
C ILE A 96 5.31 6.54 9.50
N SER A 97 6.07 5.98 10.44
CA SER A 97 7.49 5.71 10.24
C SER A 97 7.68 4.56 9.25
N LEU A 98 8.85 4.48 8.60
CA LEU A 98 9.11 3.36 7.69
C LEU A 98 9.11 2.03 8.45
N LEU A 99 9.63 2.01 9.68
CA LEU A 99 9.60 0.81 10.52
C LEU A 99 8.18 0.34 10.82
N ASP A 100 7.28 1.24 11.23
CA ASP A 100 5.89 0.90 11.52
C ASP A 100 5.18 0.36 10.27
N LEU A 101 5.48 0.93 9.11
CA LEU A 101 4.94 0.46 7.84
C LEU A 101 5.42 -0.96 7.52
N ILE A 102 6.71 -1.24 7.71
CA ILE A 102 7.27 -2.58 7.53
C ILE A 102 6.63 -3.57 8.52
N LYS A 103 6.51 -3.19 9.80
CA LYS A 103 5.84 -4.01 10.83
C LYS A 103 4.41 -4.35 10.41
N LYS A 104 3.64 -3.36 9.95
CA LYS A 104 2.28 -3.57 9.41
C LYS A 104 2.25 -4.48 8.19
N GLY A 105 3.22 -4.35 7.27
CA GLY A 105 3.32 -5.22 6.09
C GLY A 105 3.64 -6.68 6.44
N ILE A 106 4.38 -6.91 7.52
CA ILE A 106 4.65 -8.25 8.05
C ILE A 106 3.39 -8.83 8.71
N GLU A 107 2.69 -8.01 9.50
CA GLU A 107 1.42 -8.39 10.14
C GLU A 107 0.35 -8.73 9.09
N SER A 108 0.20 -7.90 8.05
CA SER A 108 -0.71 -8.17 6.92
C SER A 108 -0.26 -9.40 6.13
N GLY A 109 1.05 -9.67 6.06
CA GLY A 109 1.65 -10.77 5.31
C GLY A 109 1.95 -10.41 3.85
N GLU A 110 1.94 -9.12 3.52
CA GLU A 110 2.42 -8.60 2.24
C GLU A 110 3.96 -8.69 2.12
N ILE A 111 4.66 -8.65 3.26
CA ILE A 111 6.12 -8.75 3.34
C ILE A 111 6.50 -10.11 3.91
N THR A 112 7.28 -10.87 3.16
CA THR A 112 7.92 -12.11 3.63
C THR A 112 9.31 -11.79 4.18
N ILE A 113 9.57 -12.20 5.43
CA ILE A 113 10.89 -12.08 6.04
C ILE A 113 11.61 -13.40 5.92
N PHE A 114 12.91 -13.32 5.71
CA PHE A 114 13.79 -14.47 5.59
C PHE A 114 14.82 -14.45 6.72
N SER A 115 15.26 -15.64 7.11
CA SER A 115 16.32 -15.80 8.10
C SER A 115 17.72 -15.68 7.50
N ASP A 116 17.82 -15.84 6.17
CA ASP A 116 19.05 -15.86 5.41
C ASP A 116 19.07 -14.79 4.31
N ASP A 117 20.28 -14.33 3.96
CA ASP A 117 20.50 -13.34 2.89
C ASP A 117 20.21 -13.91 1.48
N GLU A 118 20.09 -15.25 1.37
CA GLU A 118 19.78 -15.95 0.12
C GLU A 118 18.27 -16.14 -0.11
N PHE A 119 17.42 -15.67 0.81
CA PHE A 119 15.96 -15.75 0.70
C PHE A 119 15.41 -17.18 0.58
N LYS A 120 16.07 -18.19 1.17
CA LYS A 120 15.64 -19.59 1.07
C LYS A 120 14.72 -20.00 2.21
N ALA A 121 14.90 -19.41 3.38
CA ALA A 121 14.21 -19.83 4.59
C ALA A 121 13.25 -18.72 5.09
N PRO A 122 11.98 -18.73 4.66
CA PRO A 122 10.98 -17.77 5.11
C PRO A 122 10.63 -18.00 6.59
N LEU A 123 10.50 -16.93 7.34
CA LEU A 123 10.05 -16.93 8.73
C LEU A 123 8.53 -16.80 8.81
N THR A 124 7.94 -17.41 9.84
CA THR A 124 6.53 -17.15 10.18
C THR A 124 6.37 -15.75 10.77
N LYS A 125 5.15 -15.20 10.69
CA LYS A 125 4.84 -13.84 11.18
C LYS A 125 5.26 -13.66 12.65
N GLU A 126 4.98 -14.66 13.49
CA GLU A 126 5.33 -14.62 14.92
C GLU A 126 6.85 -14.63 15.14
N GLN A 127 7.58 -15.46 14.40
CA GLN A 127 9.04 -15.53 14.48
C GLN A 127 9.68 -14.23 13.99
N ALA A 128 9.13 -13.64 12.93
CA ALA A 128 9.53 -12.34 12.41
C ALA A 128 9.32 -11.22 13.44
N LEU A 129 8.12 -11.12 14.03
CA LEU A 129 7.82 -10.10 15.04
C LEU A 129 8.69 -10.29 16.30
N ALA A 130 8.95 -11.53 16.71
CA ALA A 130 9.85 -11.82 17.83
C ALA A 130 11.29 -11.33 17.62
N ARG A 131 11.73 -11.11 16.36
CA ARG A 131 13.05 -10.54 16.06
C ARG A 131 13.11 -9.02 16.19
N PHE A 132 11.97 -8.32 16.15
CA PHE A 132 11.94 -6.88 16.38
C PHE A 132 12.13 -6.54 17.87
N TYR A 133 11.56 -7.35 18.75
CA TYR A 133 11.62 -7.11 20.19
C TYR A 133 12.96 -7.52 20.78
N ARG A 134 13.53 -6.66 21.63
CA ARG A 134 14.68 -7.04 22.43
C ARG A 134 14.20 -7.89 23.60
N ARG A 135 14.66 -9.14 23.66
CA ARG A 135 14.49 -9.96 24.86
C ARG A 135 15.53 -9.56 25.90
N ILE A 136 15.09 -9.03 27.03
CA ILE A 136 15.97 -8.69 28.15
C ILE A 136 15.66 -9.65 29.29
N THR A 137 16.69 -10.31 29.81
CA THR A 137 16.59 -11.10 31.03
C THR A 137 16.89 -10.20 32.21
N ILE A 138 15.91 -9.99 33.08
CA ILE A 138 16.07 -9.19 34.30
C ILE A 138 16.11 -10.16 35.48
N ASP A 139 17.16 -10.06 36.28
CA ASP A 139 17.24 -10.78 37.55
C ASP A 139 16.24 -10.15 38.53
N SER A 140 15.31 -10.96 39.07
CA SER A 140 14.45 -10.52 40.15
C SER A 140 15.23 -10.61 41.46
N ILE A 141 15.27 -9.49 42.19
CA ILE A 141 15.99 -9.37 43.45
C ILE A 141 14.97 -8.94 44.51
N ASP A 142 14.98 -9.60 45.66
CA ASP A 142 14.19 -9.21 46.82
C ASP A 142 14.73 -7.93 47.48
N SER A 143 13.92 -7.33 48.36
CA SER A 143 14.31 -6.16 49.17
C SER A 143 15.58 -6.37 50.01
N VAL A 144 15.96 -7.63 50.24
CA VAL A 144 17.15 -8.05 51.00
C VAL A 144 18.35 -8.38 50.10
N GLY A 145 18.23 -8.24 48.77
CA GLY A 145 19.32 -8.46 47.82
C GLY A 145 19.50 -9.90 47.34
N THR A 146 18.64 -10.83 47.77
CA THR A 146 18.68 -12.24 47.33
C THR A 146 18.10 -12.38 45.92
N ARG A 147 18.82 -13.09 45.03
CA ARG A 147 18.37 -13.38 43.66
C ARG A 147 17.26 -14.43 43.70
N LEU A 148 16.04 -14.05 43.34
CA LEU A 148 14.87 -14.93 43.32
C LEU A 148 14.68 -15.69 42.01
N GLY A 149 15.34 -15.24 40.93
CA GLY A 149 15.27 -15.89 39.63
C GLY A 149 15.44 -14.90 38.49
N GLN A 150 15.16 -15.38 37.28
CA GLN A 150 15.22 -14.58 36.06
C GLN A 150 13.83 -14.47 35.47
N ARG A 151 13.41 -13.24 35.18
CA ARG A 151 12.21 -12.99 34.37
C ARG A 151 12.62 -12.48 33.00
N GLU A 152 12.03 -13.05 31.96
CA GLU A 152 12.15 -12.50 30.62
C GLU A 152 11.16 -11.33 30.49
N VAL A 153 11.67 -10.16 30.17
CA VAL A 153 10.86 -8.98 29.81
C VAL A 153 11.08 -8.71 28.33
N ILE A 154 9.97 -8.64 27.60
CA ILE A 154 9.95 -8.27 26.19
C ILE A 154 9.71 -6.76 26.15
N GLU A 155 10.73 -6.02 25.73
CA GLU A 155 10.63 -4.57 25.52
C GLU A 155 10.43 -4.30 24.02
N GLU A 156 9.56 -3.32 23.72
CA GLU A 156 9.29 -2.83 22.37
C GLU A 156 10.30 -1.80 21.89
#